data_AF-A0A7S0BE89-F1
#
_entry.id   AF-A0A7S0BE89-F1
#
_cell.length_a   1.000
_cell.length_b   1.000
_cell.length_c   1.000
_cell.angle_alpha   90.00
_cell.angle_beta   90.00
_cell.angle_gamma   90.00
#
_symmetry.space_group_name_H-M   'P 1'
#
loop_
_entity.id
_entity.type
_entity.pdbx_description
1 polymer ?
#
loop_
_entity_poly.entity_id
_entity_poly.type
_entity_poly.pdbx_seq_one_letter_code
_entity_poly.pdbx_strand_id
1 'polypeptide(L)'
;LLKNYDKLNVRSAHYTPLPNGHSPLKRPIDEYIKYGIINLDKPSNPSSHEVVAWIKRILRVEKTGHSGTLDPKVTGCLLVCIDRSTRLVKSQQSAGKEYVGVIRLHSSLGEVSSY
;
A
#
# COMPACT_ATOMS: atom_id res chain seq x y z
N LEU A 1 1.82 -10.44 11.77
CA LEU A 1 0.92 -11.63 11.67
C LEU A 1 1.08 -12.59 12.83
N LEU A 2 2.29 -12.84 13.36
CA LEU A 2 2.51 -13.73 14.52
C LEU A 2 2.46 -13.03 15.89
N LYS A 3 1.95 -11.79 15.95
CA LYS A 3 1.76 -11.08 17.22
C LYS A 3 0.57 -11.73 17.95
N ASN A 4 0.72 -12.03 19.24
CA ASN A 4 -0.31 -12.65 20.08
C ASN A 4 -0.81 -14.02 19.56
N TYR A 5 0.07 -14.84 19.00
CA TYR A 5 -0.32 -16.14 18.42
C TYR A 5 -0.82 -17.13 19.48
N ASP A 6 -0.46 -16.93 20.74
CA ASP A 6 -0.94 -17.66 21.93
C ASP A 6 -2.45 -17.53 22.14
N LYS A 7 -3.08 -16.49 21.57
CA LYS A 7 -4.53 -16.26 21.64
C LYS A 7 -5.33 -17.06 20.61
N LEU A 8 -4.68 -17.81 19.72
CA LEU A 8 -5.35 -18.63 18.73
C LEU A 8 -5.84 -19.95 19.36
N ASN A 9 -7.06 -20.37 19.02
CA ASN A 9 -7.58 -21.66 19.43
C ASN A 9 -6.72 -22.79 18.80
N VAL A 10 -6.24 -23.72 19.63
CA VAL A 10 -5.38 -24.83 19.19
C VAL A 10 -6.23 -26.04 18.82
N ARG A 11 -6.23 -26.41 17.55
CA ARG A 11 -6.89 -27.66 17.07
C ARG A 11 -5.99 -28.89 17.21
N SER A 12 -4.70 -28.74 16.97
CA SER A 12 -3.67 -29.77 17.16
C SER A 12 -2.40 -29.12 17.70
N ALA A 13 -1.77 -29.74 18.69
CA ALA A 13 -0.56 -29.23 19.33
C ALA A 13 0.74 -29.66 18.63
N HIS A 14 0.66 -30.59 17.67
CA HIS A 14 1.85 -31.21 17.08
C HIS A 14 1.76 -31.27 15.55
N TYR A 15 2.90 -31.02 14.91
CA TYR A 15 3.17 -31.23 13.50
C TYR A 15 4.69 -31.35 13.29
N THR A 16 5.13 -31.96 12.20
CA THR A 16 6.56 -32.03 11.84
C THR A 16 6.92 -30.80 10.99
N PRO A 17 7.75 -29.88 11.48
CA PRO A 17 8.13 -28.70 10.70
C PRO A 17 9.02 -29.09 9.51
N LEU A 18 8.69 -28.58 8.33
CA LEU A 18 9.55 -28.70 7.15
C LEU A 18 10.47 -27.47 7.07
N PRO A 19 11.72 -27.61 6.58
CA PRO A 19 12.70 -26.51 6.53
C PRO A 19 12.46 -25.51 5.39
N ASN A 20 11.27 -25.49 4.79
CA ASN A 20 10.98 -24.71 3.60
C ASN A 20 10.35 -23.35 3.93
N GLY A 21 10.80 -22.31 3.22
CA GLY A 21 10.26 -20.96 3.32
C GLY A 21 10.83 -20.13 4.47
N HIS A 22 10.35 -18.90 4.59
CA HIS A 22 10.89 -17.91 5.52
C HIS A 22 9.77 -17.16 6.26
N SER A 23 10.00 -16.87 7.55
CA SER A 23 9.22 -15.85 8.25
C SER A 23 9.38 -14.50 7.54
N PRO A 24 8.35 -13.64 7.45
CA PRO A 24 8.38 -12.45 6.60
C PRO A 24 9.60 -11.52 6.78
N LEU A 25 10.04 -11.33 8.03
CA LEU A 25 11.18 -10.46 8.36
C LEU A 25 12.55 -11.15 8.23
N LYS A 26 12.59 -12.46 7.96
CA LYS A 26 13.81 -13.27 7.83
C LYS A 26 14.04 -13.77 6.39
N ARG A 27 13.30 -13.25 5.41
CA ARG A 27 13.52 -13.57 4.00
C ARG A 27 14.87 -13.03 3.53
N PRO A 28 15.61 -13.75 2.68
CA PRO A 28 16.68 -13.18 1.88
C PRO A 28 16.20 -11.95 1.12
N ILE A 29 17.10 -10.99 0.87
CA ILE A 29 16.72 -9.66 0.35
C ILE A 29 15.98 -9.73 -1.00
N ASP A 30 16.38 -10.63 -1.89
CA ASP A 30 15.76 -10.82 -3.19
C ASP A 30 14.32 -11.33 -3.06
N GLU A 31 14.07 -12.26 -2.14
CA GLU A 31 12.72 -12.74 -1.84
C GLU A 31 11.91 -11.68 -1.09
N TYR A 32 12.54 -10.95 -0.15
CA TYR A 32 11.88 -9.89 0.60
C TYR A 32 11.28 -8.82 -0.34
N ILE A 33 12.05 -8.38 -1.33
CA ILE A 33 11.60 -7.40 -2.35
C ILE A 33 10.42 -7.95 -3.14
N LYS A 34 10.47 -9.22 -3.57
CA LYS A 34 9.38 -9.85 -4.35
C LYS A 34 8.02 -9.86 -3.63
N TYR A 35 8.02 -9.83 -2.29
CA TYR A 35 6.81 -9.76 -1.47
C TYR A 35 6.62 -8.38 -0.80
N GLY A 36 7.39 -7.38 -1.21
CA GLY A 36 7.43 -6.06 -0.59
C GLY A 36 6.33 -5.12 -1.05
N ILE A 37 5.92 -4.22 -0.14
CA ILE A 37 5.04 -3.09 -0.42
C ILE A 37 5.75 -1.84 0.11
N ILE A 38 5.84 -0.80 -0.72
CA ILE A 38 6.39 0.50 -0.35
C ILE A 38 5.21 1.42 -0.04
N ASN A 39 5.16 1.96 1.17
CA ASN A 39 4.26 3.07 1.49
C ASN A 39 4.91 4.37 1.01
N LEU A 40 4.60 4.77 -0.22
CA LEU A 40 5.22 5.91 -0.87
C LEU A 40 4.43 7.18 -0.57
N ASP A 41 5.12 8.26 -0.19
CA ASP A 41 4.57 9.61 -0.30
C ASP A 41 4.74 10.08 -1.75
N LYS A 42 3.67 9.97 -2.54
CA LYS A 42 3.67 10.35 -3.96
C LYS A 42 3.91 11.87 -4.04
N PRO A 43 4.89 12.35 -4.82
CA PRO A 43 5.06 13.77 -5.04
C PRO A 43 3.95 14.34 -5.94
N SER A 44 3.74 15.65 -5.85
CA SER A 44 2.85 16.36 -6.77
C SER A 44 3.49 16.45 -8.15
N ASN A 45 2.64 16.46 -9.18
CA ASN A 45 2.90 16.58 -10.61
C ASN A 45 2.97 15.27 -11.42
N PRO A 46 3.77 14.25 -11.10
CA PRO A 46 3.74 13.02 -11.88
C PRO A 46 2.44 12.25 -11.62
N SER A 47 1.95 11.55 -12.63
CA SER A 47 0.85 10.60 -12.45
C SER A 47 1.29 9.43 -11.57
N SER A 48 0.32 8.78 -10.92
CA SER A 48 0.60 7.56 -10.13
C SER A 48 1.26 6.46 -10.96
N HIS A 49 0.92 6.36 -12.26
CA HIS A 49 1.49 5.36 -13.17
C HIS A 49 2.96 5.64 -13.49
N GLU A 50 3.34 6.90 -13.70
CA GLU A 50 4.74 7.29 -13.93
C GLU A 50 5.61 6.98 -12.72
N VAL A 51 5.14 7.34 -11.52
CA VAL A 51 5.86 7.08 -10.26
C VAL A 51 6.12 5.58 -10.08
N VAL A 52 5.10 4.75 -10.31
CA VAL A 52 5.20 3.29 -10.18
C VAL A 52 6.11 2.68 -11.27
N ALA A 53 6.15 3.28 -12.46
CA ALA A 53 7.09 2.90 -13.52
C ALA A 53 8.54 3.27 -13.17
N TRP A 54 8.78 4.41 -12.52
CA TRP A 54 10.10 4.77 -12.02
C TRP A 54 10.58 3.78 -10.95
N ILE A 55 9.72 3.43 -10.00
CA ILE A 55 10.06 2.42 -8.97
C ILE A 55 10.41 1.08 -9.62
N LYS A 56 9.63 0.64 -10.61
CA LYS A 56 9.92 -0.58 -11.37
C LYS A 56 11.33 -0.54 -11.99
N ARG A 57 11.67 0.58 -12.64
CA ARG A 57 12.97 0.78 -13.29
C ARG A 57 14.13 0.87 -12.29
N ILE A 58 13.96 1.59 -11.19
CA ILE A 58 14.99 1.77 -10.15
C ILE A 58 15.30 0.43 -9.48
N LEU A 59 14.26 -0.31 -9.09
CA LEU A 59 14.43 -1.59 -8.39
C LEU A 59 14.72 -2.76 -9.33
N ARG A 60 14.59 -2.57 -10.65
CA ARG A 60 14.80 -3.60 -11.68
C ARG A 60 13.94 -4.84 -11.44
N VAL A 61 12.66 -4.62 -11.13
CA VAL A 61 11.68 -5.66 -10.82
C VAL A 61 10.73 -5.89 -12.00
N GLU A 62 10.11 -7.06 -12.06
CA GLU A 62 9.28 -7.48 -13.19
C GLU A 62 7.92 -6.80 -13.20
N LYS A 63 7.33 -6.61 -12.01
CA LYS A 63 5.97 -6.06 -11.89
C LYS A 63 5.84 -5.12 -10.71
N THR A 64 5.14 -4.02 -10.94
CA THR A 64 4.69 -3.12 -9.89
C THR A 64 3.20 -2.79 -10.08
N GLY A 65 2.52 -2.40 -9.01
CA GLY A 65 1.13 -1.92 -9.04
C GLY A 65 0.83 -1.08 -7.80
N HIS A 66 -0.25 -0.30 -7.79
CA HIS A 66 -0.53 0.67 -6.73
C HIS A 66 -1.95 0.61 -6.15
N SER A 67 -2.11 1.12 -4.92
CA SER A 67 -3.36 1.09 -4.13
C SER A 67 -4.52 1.94 -4.63
N GLY A 68 -4.43 2.54 -5.81
CA GLY A 68 -5.40 3.50 -6.34
C GLY A 68 -4.72 4.69 -6.99
N THR A 69 -5.34 5.27 -8.02
CA THR A 69 -4.77 6.38 -8.76
C THR A 69 -5.01 7.67 -7.98
N LEU A 70 -3.93 8.34 -7.58
CA LEU A 70 -3.95 9.74 -7.19
C LEU A 70 -3.74 10.60 -8.43
N ASP A 71 -4.54 11.65 -8.58
CA ASP A 71 -4.38 12.63 -9.64
C ASP A 71 -2.98 13.28 -9.60
N PRO A 72 -2.46 13.78 -10.73
CA PRO A 72 -1.13 14.39 -10.81
C PRO A 72 -0.83 15.37 -9.66
N LYS A 73 -1.76 16.27 -9.33
CA LYS A 73 -1.58 17.31 -8.30
C LYS A 73 -1.76 16.82 -6.86
N VAL A 74 -2.19 15.58 -6.66
CA VAL A 74 -2.42 15.01 -5.33
C VAL A 74 -1.13 14.35 -4.83
N THR A 75 -0.76 14.65 -3.59
CA THR A 75 0.36 14.01 -2.87
C THR A 75 -0.14 12.97 -1.88
N GLY A 76 0.77 12.27 -1.21
CA GLY A 76 0.44 11.41 -0.07
C GLY A 76 0.51 9.92 -0.39
N CYS A 77 -0.18 9.14 0.44
CA CYS A 77 -0.05 7.69 0.51
C CYS A 77 -0.43 6.98 -0.80
N LEU A 78 0.57 6.41 -1.46
CA LEU A 78 0.44 5.51 -2.60
C LEU A 78 1.17 4.21 -2.27
N LEU A 79 0.45 3.16 -1.87
CA LEU A 79 1.08 1.86 -1.62
C LEU A 79 1.50 1.26 -2.96
N VAL A 80 2.80 1.03 -3.14
CA VAL A 80 3.37 0.41 -4.34
C VAL A 80 3.74 -1.04 -4.02
N CYS A 81 2.99 -1.97 -4.59
CA CYS A 81 3.21 -3.40 -4.50
C CYS A 81 4.25 -3.84 -5.53
N ILE A 82 5.20 -4.67 -5.12
CA ILE A 82 6.27 -5.25 -5.95
C ILE A 82 6.00 -6.74 -6.20
N ASP A 83 6.18 -7.19 -7.45
CA ASP A 83 6.10 -8.57 -7.93
C ASP A 83 4.92 -9.38 -7.34
N ARG A 84 5.19 -10.31 -6.40
CA ARG A 84 4.19 -11.22 -5.83
C ARG A 84 3.14 -10.48 -5.02
N SER A 85 3.51 -9.37 -4.39
CA SER A 85 2.57 -8.55 -3.63
C SER A 85 1.56 -7.82 -4.53
N THR A 86 1.80 -7.71 -5.86
CA THR A 86 0.83 -7.09 -6.79
C THR A 86 -0.53 -7.80 -6.82
N ARG A 87 -0.61 -9.04 -6.33
CA ARG A 87 -1.88 -9.77 -6.10
C ARG A 87 -2.80 -9.08 -5.10
N LEU A 88 -2.25 -8.22 -4.23
CA LEU A 88 -3.00 -7.49 -3.21
C LEU A 88 -3.54 -6.15 -3.72
N VAL A 89 -3.10 -5.68 -4.90
CA VAL A 89 -3.50 -4.37 -5.45
C VAL A 89 -5.03 -4.21 -5.49
N LYS A 90 -5.75 -5.25 -5.91
CA LYS A 90 -7.22 -5.21 -6.00
C LYS A 90 -7.88 -4.88 -4.66
N SER A 91 -7.43 -5.49 -3.56
CA SER A 91 -7.99 -5.19 -2.23
C SER A 91 -7.56 -3.82 -1.71
N GLN A 92 -6.36 -3.36 -2.06
CA GLN A 92 -5.89 -2.03 -1.68
C GLN A 92 -6.66 -0.92 -2.42
N GLN A 93 -7.02 -1.15 -3.69
CA GLN A 93 -7.83 -0.22 -4.48
C GLN A 93 -9.24 -0.04 -3.89
N SER A 94 -9.86 -1.12 -3.41
CA SER A 94 -11.19 -1.08 -2.79
C SER A 94 -11.20 -0.66 -1.33
N ALA A 95 -10.04 -0.58 -0.67
CA ALA A 95 -9.97 -0.18 0.73
C ALA A 95 -10.34 1.29 0.92
N GLY A 96 -10.87 1.63 2.10
CA GLY A 96 -11.15 3.01 2.50
C GLY A 96 -9.93 3.93 2.36
N LYS A 97 -10.19 5.21 2.09
CA LYS A 97 -9.18 6.25 1.90
C LYS A 97 -9.58 7.48 2.69
N GLU A 98 -8.59 8.18 3.20
CA GLU A 98 -8.74 9.44 3.92
C GLU A 98 -7.93 10.52 3.20
N TYR A 99 -8.47 11.73 3.15
CA TYR A 99 -7.86 12.85 2.46
C TYR A 99 -7.91 14.10 3.33
N VAL A 100 -6.86 14.92 3.22
CA VAL A 100 -6.88 16.32 3.67
C VAL A 100 -6.99 17.17 2.42
N GLY A 101 -8.02 18.04 2.37
CA GLY A 101 -8.34 18.83 1.19
C GLY A 101 -8.57 20.30 1.53
N VAL A 102 -8.25 21.17 0.57
CA VAL A 102 -8.59 22.60 0.63
C VAL A 102 -9.71 22.85 -0.37
N ILE A 103 -10.82 23.42 0.12
CA ILE A 103 -11.96 23.81 -0.72
C ILE A 103 -11.85 25.31 -0.99
N ARG A 104 -11.94 25.70 -2.27
CA ARG A 104 -12.05 27.10 -2.68
C ARG A 104 -13.48 27.38 -3.11
N LEU A 105 -14.16 28.25 -2.38
CA LEU A 105 -15.48 28.75 -2.74
C LEU A 105 -15.34 29.88 -3.77
N HIS A 106 -16.30 29.99 -4.69
CA HIS A 106 -16.30 31.04 -5.73
C HIS A 106 -17.02 32.32 -5.30
N SER A 107 -17.64 32.33 -4.13
CA SER A 107 -18.32 33.46 -3.51
C SER A 107 -18.29 33.34 -1.99
N SER A 108 -18.65 34.40 -1.28
CA SER A 108 -18.92 34.32 0.16
C SER A 108 -20.09 33.38 0.43
N LEU A 109 -20.05 32.71 1.57
CA LEU A 109 -21.24 32.10 2.16
C LEU A 109 -22.09 33.28 2.66
N GLY A 110 -23.34 33.37 2.20
CA GLY A 110 -24.27 34.41 2.68
C GLY A 110 -24.43 34.36 4.20
N GLU A 111 -25.16 35.34 4.75
CA GLU A 111 -25.42 35.35 6.20
C GLU A 111 -26.10 34.04 6.64
N VAL A 112 -25.48 33.36 7.60
CA VAL A 112 -26.08 32.21 8.26
C VAL A 112 -27.18 32.75 9.15
N SER A 113 -28.44 32.63 8.72
CA SER A 113 -29.58 32.86 9.62
C SER A 113 -29.39 31.95 10.82
N SER A 114 -29.10 32.55 11.98
CA SER A 114 -29.00 31.83 13.24
C SER A 114 -30.41 31.34 13.59
N TYR A 115 -30.61 30.02 13.61
CA TYR A 115 -31.82 29.42 14.21
C TYR A 115 -31.68 29.42 15.73
#